data_AF-A0A554M730-F1
#
_entry.id   AF-A0A554M730-F1
#
_cell.length_a   1.000
_cell.length_b   1.000
_cell.length_c   1.000
_cell.angle_alpha   90.00
_cell.angle_beta   90.00
_cell.angle_gamma   90.00
#
_symmetry.space_group_name_H-M   'P 1'
#
loop_
_entity.id
_entity.type
_entity.pdbx_description
1 polymer ?
#
loop_
_entity_poly.entity_id
_entity_poly.type
_entity_poly.pdbx_seq_one_letter_code
_entity_poly.pdbx_strand_id
1 'polypeptide(L)'
;MYSELFIDQVVKTGEVNSEFLPFDRKERLQEWGQMVKVGGKFQYGIVSFEVFANSQKEAVQISNAIAKVMENGGSVLQDKADLHVQILTGPIWEKNPSVKEIVAVVVGGFLVGVILSAMWAYYFATMGLPREEKEYLESLNEL
;
A
#
# COMPACT_ATOMS: atom_id res chain seq x y z
N MET A 1 -22.25 0.43 -2.32
CA MET A 1 -20.80 0.70 -2.19
C MET A 1 -19.99 -0.02 -3.26
N TYR A 2 -20.19 -1.33 -3.48
CA TYR A 2 -19.66 -2.06 -4.65
C TYR A 2 -20.66 -2.08 -5.82
N SER A 3 -21.03 -0.91 -6.31
CA SER A 3 -22.08 -0.78 -7.33
C SER A 3 -21.75 0.33 -8.30
N GLU A 4 -22.05 0.13 -9.57
CA GLU A 4 -21.90 1.11 -10.66
C GLU A 4 -22.48 2.48 -10.30
N LEU A 5 -23.69 2.51 -9.72
CA LEU A 5 -24.35 3.75 -9.29
C LEU A 5 -23.52 4.55 -8.27
N PHE A 6 -22.80 3.85 -7.40
CA PHE A 6 -21.96 4.49 -6.39
C PHE A 6 -20.67 5.01 -7.04
N ILE A 7 -20.04 4.20 -7.89
CA ILE A 7 -18.84 4.58 -8.64
C ILE A 7 -19.14 5.81 -9.51
N ASP A 8 -20.29 5.85 -10.19
CA ASP A 8 -20.71 6.98 -11.00
C ASP A 8 -20.91 8.25 -10.18
N GLN A 9 -21.41 8.13 -8.95
CA GLN A 9 -21.52 9.27 -8.05
C GLN A 9 -20.17 9.76 -7.55
N VAL A 10 -19.24 8.84 -7.29
CA VAL A 10 -17.85 9.18 -6.97
C VAL A 10 -17.22 9.97 -8.12
N VAL A 11 -17.38 9.53 -9.37
CA VAL A 11 -16.92 10.28 -10.55
C VAL A 11 -17.59 11.66 -10.64
N LYS A 12 -18.91 11.72 -10.43
CA LYS A 12 -19.68 12.97 -10.49
C LYS A 12 -19.27 14.01 -9.44
N THR A 13 -18.53 13.62 -8.40
CA THR A 13 -18.01 14.58 -7.41
C THR A 13 -16.99 15.57 -7.99
N GLY A 14 -16.36 15.23 -9.12
CA GLY A 14 -15.30 16.01 -9.77
C GLY A 14 -13.93 15.91 -9.08
N GLU A 15 -13.82 15.19 -7.96
CA GLU A 15 -12.57 15.02 -7.21
C GLU A 15 -11.61 14.01 -7.88
N VAL A 16 -12.16 13.11 -8.71
CA VAL A 16 -11.44 12.08 -9.46
C VAL A 16 -11.68 12.26 -10.97
N ASN A 17 -10.70 11.90 -11.80
CA ASN A 17 -10.83 11.94 -13.26
C ASN A 17 -11.88 10.91 -13.71
N SER A 18 -12.70 11.21 -14.71
CA SER A 18 -13.65 10.25 -15.33
C SER A 18 -12.99 9.00 -15.90
N GLU A 19 -11.70 9.07 -16.24
CA GLU A 19 -10.91 7.97 -16.82
C GLU A 19 -10.10 7.20 -15.76
N PHE A 20 -10.29 7.48 -14.46
CA PHE A 20 -9.53 6.81 -13.40
C PHE A 20 -9.86 5.32 -13.24
N LEU A 21 -10.95 4.87 -13.85
CA LEU A 21 -11.38 3.48 -13.89
C LEU A 21 -11.68 3.06 -15.34
N PRO A 22 -11.52 1.77 -15.67
CA PRO A 22 -11.92 1.18 -16.94
C PRO A 22 -13.38 1.46 -17.29
N PHE A 23 -13.64 1.63 -18.59
CA PHE A 23 -15.01 1.79 -19.10
C PHE A 23 -15.78 0.46 -19.13
N ASP A 24 -15.07 -0.67 -19.23
CA ASP A 24 -15.73 -1.97 -19.15
C ASP A 24 -16.29 -2.21 -17.75
N ARG A 25 -17.57 -2.56 -17.69
CA ARG A 25 -18.31 -2.71 -16.43
C ARG A 25 -17.70 -3.76 -15.50
N LYS A 26 -17.28 -4.90 -16.06
CA LYS A 26 -16.78 -6.02 -15.24
C LYS A 26 -15.40 -5.66 -14.68
N GLU A 27 -14.55 -5.11 -15.53
CA GLU A 27 -13.21 -4.65 -15.17
C GLU A 27 -13.27 -3.52 -14.14
N ARG A 28 -14.18 -2.55 -14.34
CA ARG A 28 -14.42 -1.44 -13.42
C ARG A 28 -14.78 -1.88 -12.01
N LEU A 29 -15.73 -2.81 -11.88
CA LEU A 29 -16.14 -3.34 -10.58
C LEU A 29 -15.01 -4.14 -9.92
N GLN A 30 -14.24 -4.87 -10.71
CA GLN A 30 -13.11 -5.64 -10.22
C GLN A 30 -12.00 -4.73 -9.68
N GLU A 31 -11.59 -3.71 -10.45
CA GLU A 31 -10.60 -2.74 -10.00
C GLU A 31 -11.09 -1.94 -8.80
N TRP A 32 -12.33 -1.47 -8.82
CA TRP A 32 -12.93 -0.80 -7.66
C TRP A 32 -12.90 -1.68 -6.40
N GLY A 33 -13.18 -2.98 -6.55
CA GLY A 33 -13.09 -3.96 -5.47
C GLY A 33 -11.68 -4.16 -4.91
N GLN A 34 -10.65 -3.95 -5.73
CA GLN A 34 -9.24 -4.02 -5.31
C GLN A 34 -8.78 -2.71 -4.67
N MET A 35 -9.27 -1.57 -5.18
CA MET A 35 -8.90 -0.25 -4.68
C MET A 35 -9.62 0.13 -3.39
N VAL A 36 -10.88 -0.27 -3.20
CA VAL A 36 -11.69 0.19 -2.06
C VAL A 36 -12.18 -1.00 -1.25
N LYS A 37 -11.74 -1.06 0.02
CA LYS A 37 -12.26 -2.01 1.00
C LYS A 37 -13.18 -1.30 1.98
N VAL A 38 -14.37 -1.85 2.15
CA VAL A 38 -15.35 -1.36 3.11
C VAL A 38 -15.37 -2.29 4.32
N GLY A 39 -15.16 -1.72 5.50
CA GLY A 39 -15.20 -2.44 6.76
C GLY A 39 -15.83 -1.60 7.87
N GLY A 40 -15.58 -1.98 9.12
CA GLY A 40 -16.03 -1.24 10.30
C GLY A 40 -17.02 -2.00 11.16
N LYS A 41 -17.55 -1.31 12.18
CA LYS A 41 -18.52 -1.87 13.12
C LYS A 41 -19.92 -1.43 12.73
N PHE A 42 -20.49 -2.10 11.72
CA PHE A 42 -21.82 -1.80 11.19
C PHE A 42 -22.93 -1.84 12.24
N GLN A 43 -22.79 -2.68 13.28
CA GLN A 43 -23.73 -2.75 14.41
C GLN A 43 -23.86 -1.44 15.19
N TYR A 44 -22.84 -0.58 15.14
CA TYR A 44 -22.84 0.74 15.78
C TYR A 44 -22.96 1.88 14.76
N GLY A 45 -23.30 1.58 13.50
CA GLY A 45 -23.39 2.59 12.44
C GLY A 45 -22.03 3.16 11.98
N ILE A 46 -20.91 2.53 12.36
CA ILE A 46 -19.57 2.98 11.97
C ILE A 46 -19.11 2.21 10.74
N VAL A 47 -18.83 2.96 9.66
CA VAL A 47 -18.26 2.44 8.42
C VAL A 47 -16.85 3.00 8.26
N SER A 48 -15.92 2.14 7.86
CA SER A 48 -14.54 2.49 7.54
C SER A 48 -14.27 2.15 6.07
N PHE A 49 -13.52 3.02 5.41
CA PHE A 49 -13.10 2.85 4.02
C PHE A 49 -11.58 2.83 3.98
N GLU A 50 -11.01 1.79 3.37
CA GLU A 50 -9.60 1.70 3.04
C GLU A 50 -9.46 1.89 1.53
N VAL A 51 -8.62 2.83 1.11
CA VAL A 51 -8.40 3.17 -0.30
C VAL A 51 -6.94 2.90 -0.66
N PHE A 52 -6.74 2.05 -1.67
CA PHE A 52 -5.45 1.67 -2.23
C PHE A 52 -5.29 2.35 -3.58
N ALA A 53 -4.21 3.12 -3.74
CA ALA A 53 -3.87 3.83 -4.97
C ALA A 53 -2.36 3.87 -5.19
N ASN A 54 -1.94 4.24 -6.40
CA ASN A 54 -0.52 4.30 -6.78
C ASN A 54 0.17 5.54 -6.20
N SER A 55 -0.58 6.58 -5.84
CA SER A 55 -0.05 7.79 -5.23
C SER A 55 -0.89 8.26 -4.04
N GLN A 56 -0.24 8.94 -3.10
CA GLN A 56 -0.91 9.56 -1.96
C GLN A 56 -1.99 10.55 -2.41
N LYS A 57 -1.70 11.37 -3.44
CA LYS A 57 -2.65 12.35 -3.97
C LYS A 57 -3.93 11.68 -4.46
N GLU A 58 -3.78 10.60 -5.23
CA GLU A 58 -4.89 9.82 -5.77
C GLU A 58 -5.71 9.14 -4.66
N ALA A 59 -5.05 8.51 -3.67
CA ALA A 59 -5.72 7.90 -2.53
C ALA A 59 -6.57 8.92 -1.75
N VAL A 60 -6.03 10.12 -1.52
CA VAL A 60 -6.74 11.21 -0.83
C VAL A 60 -7.91 11.72 -1.66
N GLN A 61 -7.74 11.91 -2.97
CA GLN A 61 -8.82 12.34 -3.88
C GLN A 61 -9.98 11.35 -3.89
N ILE A 62 -9.70 10.05 -4.05
CA ILE A 62 -10.71 9.00 -4.02
C ILE A 62 -11.41 8.96 -2.65
N SER A 63 -10.65 9.07 -1.56
CA SER A 63 -11.22 9.08 -0.20
C SER A 63 -12.15 10.27 0.03
N ASN A 64 -11.76 11.47 -0.41
CA ASN A 64 -12.59 12.66 -0.34
C ASN A 64 -13.84 12.55 -1.21
N ALA A 65 -13.72 11.98 -2.41
CA ALA A 65 -14.84 11.71 -3.29
C ALA A 65 -15.87 10.78 -2.62
N ILE A 66 -15.40 9.68 -2.01
CA ILE A 66 -16.24 8.74 -1.24
C ILE A 66 -16.92 9.48 -0.08
N ALA A 67 -16.16 10.24 0.71
CA ALA A 67 -16.70 10.99 1.84
C ALA A 67 -17.81 11.95 1.42
N LYS A 68 -17.60 12.70 0.33
CA LYS A 68 -18.56 13.63 -0.26
C LYS A 68 -19.81 12.91 -0.80
N VAL A 69 -19.66 11.72 -1.38
CA VAL A 69 -20.81 10.88 -1.77
C VAL A 69 -21.57 10.40 -0.54
N MET A 70 -20.89 10.08 0.57
CA MET A 70 -21.53 9.64 1.80
C MET A 70 -22.26 10.78 2.53
N GLU A 71 -21.68 11.99 2.54
CA GLU A 71 -22.31 13.19 3.09
C GLU A 71 -23.54 13.64 2.26
N ASN A 72 -23.40 13.65 0.93
CA ASN A 72 -24.51 14.03 0.03
C ASN A 72 -25.52 12.88 -0.19
N GLY A 73 -25.13 11.66 0.17
CA GLY A 73 -25.79 10.40 -0.14
C GLY A 73 -26.96 10.02 0.76
N GLY A 74 -27.38 10.90 1.69
CA GLY A 74 -28.65 10.74 2.42
C GLY A 74 -29.85 10.47 1.49
N SER A 75 -29.78 10.86 0.21
CA SER A 75 -30.80 10.58 -0.82
C SER A 75 -30.55 9.34 -1.68
N VAL A 76 -29.33 8.81 -1.72
CA VAL A 76 -28.95 7.68 -2.61
C VAL A 76 -29.09 6.35 -1.89
N LEU A 77 -28.93 6.36 -0.56
CA LEU A 77 -28.95 5.16 0.26
C LEU A 77 -30.36 4.69 0.63
N GLN A 78 -31.39 5.55 0.55
CA GLN A 78 -32.81 5.20 0.48
C GLN A 78 -33.69 6.45 0.62
N ASP A 79 -34.74 6.54 -0.18
CA ASP A 79 -35.76 7.60 -0.24
C ASP A 79 -36.63 7.76 1.05
N LYS A 80 -36.22 7.19 2.20
CA LYS A 80 -37.10 7.03 3.38
C LYS A 80 -36.45 7.15 4.77
N ALA A 81 -35.15 7.40 4.89
CA ALA A 81 -34.52 7.54 6.21
C ALA A 81 -33.61 8.76 6.22
N ASP A 82 -33.86 9.67 7.16
CA ASP A 82 -33.04 10.85 7.44
C ASP A 82 -31.70 10.38 8.06
N LEU A 83 -30.82 9.86 7.20
CA LEU A 83 -29.55 9.28 7.59
C LEU A 83 -28.51 10.40 7.69
N HIS A 84 -28.29 10.90 8.90
CA HIS A 84 -27.26 11.88 9.16
C HIS A 84 -25.89 11.20 9.25
N VAL A 85 -25.10 11.30 8.18
CA VAL A 85 -23.74 10.77 8.12
C VAL A 85 -22.76 11.85 8.56
N GLN A 86 -21.89 11.53 9.52
CA GLN A 86 -20.80 12.41 9.95
C GLN A 86 -19.45 11.71 9.74
N ILE A 87 -18.48 12.46 9.22
CA ILE A 87 -17.10 11.98 9.10
C ILE A 87 -16.46 12.02 10.49
N LEU A 88 -16.20 10.85 11.06
CA LEU A 88 -15.49 10.73 12.34
C LEU A 88 -13.99 10.97 12.19
N THR A 89 -13.42 10.64 11.03
CA THR A 89 -11.98 10.76 10.76
C THR A 89 -11.78 10.96 9.26
N GLY A 90 -11.01 12.00 8.89
CA GLY A 90 -10.63 12.26 7.50
C GLY A 90 -9.60 11.26 6.95
N PRO A 91 -9.19 11.39 5.68
CA PRO A 91 -8.26 10.46 5.06
C PRO A 91 -6.90 10.47 5.76
N ILE A 92 -6.49 9.32 6.29
CA ILE A 92 -5.14 9.09 6.81
C ILE A 92 -4.42 8.25 5.75
N TRP A 93 -3.26 8.72 5.31
CA TRP A 93 -2.46 8.03 4.29
C TRP A 93 -1.29 7.30 4.95
N GLU A 94 -0.98 6.12 4.45
CA GLU A 94 0.17 5.33 4.86
C GLU A 94 0.85 4.74 3.62
N LYS A 95 2.18 4.74 3.60
CA LYS A 95 2.94 4.09 2.53
C LYS A 95 3.07 2.60 2.82
N ASN A 96 2.38 1.78 2.04
CA ASN A 96 2.47 0.32 2.14
C ASN A 96 3.27 -0.24 0.94
N PRO A 97 4.53 -0.64 1.12
CA PRO A 97 5.34 -1.18 0.03
C PRO A 97 4.77 -2.50 -0.48
N SER A 98 4.86 -2.72 -1.79
CA SER A 98 4.39 -3.98 -2.39
C SER A 98 5.32 -5.14 -2.01
N VAL A 99 4.79 -6.35 -1.91
CA VAL A 99 5.58 -7.58 -1.72
C VAL A 99 6.69 -7.69 -2.76
N LYS A 100 6.46 -7.24 -3.99
CA LYS A 100 7.46 -7.22 -5.07
C LYS A 100 8.64 -6.30 -4.73
N GLU A 101 8.37 -5.12 -4.18
CA GLU A 101 9.42 -4.16 -3.78
C GLU A 101 10.25 -4.73 -2.64
N ILE A 102 9.60 -5.36 -1.65
CA ILE A 102 10.27 -6.00 -0.52
C ILE A 102 11.21 -7.11 -1.04
N VAL A 103 10.71 -8.00 -1.89
CA VAL A 103 11.52 -9.09 -2.48
C VAL A 103 12.68 -8.52 -3.31
N ALA A 104 12.45 -7.48 -4.10
CA ALA A 104 13.51 -6.84 -4.89
C ALA A 104 14.62 -6.25 -4.01
N VAL A 105 14.27 -5.58 -2.92
CA VAL A 105 15.24 -5.03 -1.96
C VAL A 105 16.04 -6.15 -1.28
N VAL A 106 15.37 -7.24 -0.88
CA VAL A 106 16.04 -8.40 -0.26
C VAL A 106 17.02 -9.05 -1.22
N VAL A 107 16.61 -9.33 -2.46
CA VAL A 107 17.46 -9.94 -3.48
C VAL A 107 18.61 -9.00 -3.86
N GLY A 108 18.33 -7.71 -4.04
CA GLY A 108 19.34 -6.70 -4.31
C GLY A 108 20.40 -6.63 -3.19
N GLY A 109 19.96 -6.58 -1.93
CA GLY A 109 20.86 -6.59 -0.77
C GLY A 109 21.69 -7.88 -0.69
N PHE A 110 21.08 -9.03 -0.97
CA PHE A 110 21.80 -10.30 -1.01
C PHE A 110 22.91 -10.31 -2.07
N LEU A 111 22.62 -9.89 -3.30
CA LEU A 111 23.61 -9.84 -4.38
C LEU A 111 24.77 -8.89 -4.06
N VAL A 112 24.47 -7.70 -3.53
CA VAL A 112 25.50 -6.76 -3.07
C VAL A 112 26.35 -7.40 -1.97
N GLY A 113 25.73 -8.07 -1.01
CA GLY A 113 26.42 -8.82 0.05
C GLY A 113 27.37 -9.88 -0.52
N VAL A 114 26.92 -10.69 -1.47
CA VAL A 114 27.75 -11.72 -2.12
C VAL A 114 28.96 -11.09 -2.83
N ILE A 115 28.77 -9.99 -3.55
CA ILE A 115 29.86 -9.29 -4.24
C ILE A 115 30.88 -8.77 -3.23
N LEU A 116 30.43 -8.12 -2.16
CA LEU A 116 31.31 -7.60 -1.11
C LEU A 116 32.07 -8.73 -0.39
N SER A 117 31.40 -9.83 -0.06
CA SER A 117 32.04 -11.01 0.54
C SER A 117 33.07 -11.64 -0.40
N ALA A 118 32.79 -11.74 -1.70
CA ALA A 118 33.74 -12.26 -2.69
C ALA A 118 34.96 -11.33 -2.85
N MET A 119 34.75 -10.01 -2.89
CA MET A 119 35.84 -9.03 -2.90
C MET A 119 36.72 -9.15 -1.66
N TRP A 120 36.12 -9.31 -0.48
CA TRP A 120 36.85 -9.48 0.78
C TRP A 120 37.64 -10.79 0.80
N ALA A 121 37.03 -11.91 0.38
CA ALA A 121 37.70 -13.20 0.28
C ALA A 121 38.88 -13.16 -0.72
N TYR A 122 38.72 -12.46 -1.85
CA TYR A 122 39.79 -12.27 -2.82
C TYR A 122 40.94 -11.39 -2.27
N TYR A 123 40.60 -10.30 -1.60
CA TYR A 123 41.59 -9.44 -0.93
C TYR A 123 42.42 -10.24 0.08
N PHE A 124 41.76 -11.03 0.90
CA PHE A 124 42.39 -11.89 1.89
C PHE A 124 43.27 -12.98 1.27
N ALA A 125 42.79 -13.62 0.20
CA ALA A 125 43.55 -14.64 -0.52
C ALA A 125 44.84 -14.09 -1.17
N THR A 126 44.84 -12.81 -1.57
CA THR A 126 45.98 -12.19 -2.27
C THR A 126 46.95 -11.44 -1.35
N MET A 127 46.49 -10.76 -0.29
CA MET A 127 47.35 -10.05 0.67
C MET A 127 47.69 -10.86 1.93
N GLY A 128 47.01 -11.98 2.17
CA GLY A 128 47.18 -12.80 3.37
C GLY A 128 46.47 -12.23 4.59
N LEU A 129 46.29 -13.07 5.62
CA LEU A 129 45.65 -12.74 6.89
C LEU A 129 46.28 -11.47 7.53
N PRO A 130 45.48 -10.54 8.06
CA PRO A 130 45.99 -9.50 8.97
C PRO A 130 46.70 -10.15 10.16
N ARG A 131 47.76 -9.49 10.65
CA ARG A 131 48.71 -10.05 11.63
C ARG A 131 48.02 -10.59 12.90
N GLU A 132 46.96 -9.95 13.35
CA GLU A 132 46.19 -10.33 14.55
C GLU A 132 45.45 -11.66 14.39
N GLU A 133 44.88 -11.96 13.21
CA GLU A 133 44.22 -13.25 12.98
C GLU A 133 45.23 -14.40 12.86
N LYS A 134 46.45 -14.14 12.36
CA LYS A 134 47.50 -15.16 12.33
C LYS A 134 47.90 -15.61 13.73
N GLU A 135 48.17 -14.64 14.62
CA GLU A 135 48.53 -14.92 16.02
C GLU A 135 47.40 -15.65 16.77
N TYR A 136 46.13 -15.31 16.50
CA TYR A 136 44.98 -16.03 17.05
C TYR A 136 44.90 -17.49 16.58
N LEU A 137 45.03 -17.73 15.27
CA LEU A 137 44.98 -19.09 14.70
C LEU A 137 46.17 -19.95 15.13
N GLU A 138 47.36 -19.37 15.32
CA GLU A 138 48.52 -20.07 15.88
C GLU A 138 48.28 -20.47 17.34
N SER A 139 47.73 -19.57 18.17
CA SER A 139 47.40 -19.88 19.57
C SER A 139 46.37 -21.00 19.75
N LEU A 140 45.49 -21.21 18.76
CA LEU A 140 44.51 -22.29 18.75
C LEU A 140 45.12 -23.65 18.35
N ASN A 141 46.22 -23.66 17.60
CA ASN A 141 46.94 -24.87 17.21
C ASN A 141 47.99 -25.31 18.25
N GLU A 142 48.34 -24.42 19.19
CA GLU A 142 49.26 -24.72 20.31
C GLU A 142 48.54 -25.27 21.57
N LEU A 143 47.21 -25.40 21.55
CA LEU A 143 46.36 -26.03 22.58
C LEU A 143 46.01 -27.48 22.23
#